data_AF-A0A1E3G1Q4-F1
#
_entry.id   AF-A0A1E3G1Q4-F1
#
_cell.length_a   1.000
_cell.length_b   1.000
_cell.length_c   1.000
_cell.angle_alpha   90.00
_cell.angle_beta   90.00
_cell.angle_gamma   90.00
#
_symmetry.space_group_name_H-M   'P 1'
#
loop_
_entity.id
_entity.type
_entity.pdbx_description
1 polymer ?
#
loop_
_entity_poly.entity_id
_entity_poly.type
_entity_poly.pdbx_seq_one_letter_code
_entity_poly.pdbx_strand_id
1 'polypeptide(L)'
;MTSLLLSVIASASAFYISGNPIYFSLIAVGIYYLFRKSSKSATMTYLNFILISAVGILGKTKGFHEGIVPGLMYLSLGTAAGVVYDLIKRWYGLIPMLALTGIGIGYVATEKFGQLGFAFGLLVVPVLLRELYLQRKSEGVEK
;
A
#
# COMPACT_ATOMS: atom_id res chain seq x y z
N MET A 1 -7.19 5.13 -16.83
CA MET A 1 -6.06 4.52 -17.57
C MET A 1 -4.82 4.37 -16.69
N THR A 2 -4.41 5.40 -15.96
CA THR A 2 -3.23 5.36 -15.06
C THR A 2 -3.31 4.28 -13.97
N SER A 3 -4.50 4.05 -13.39
CA SER A 3 -4.72 2.99 -12.38
C SER A 3 -4.35 1.59 -12.89
N LEU A 4 -4.76 1.29 -14.12
CA LEU A 4 -4.60 -0.01 -14.72
C LEU A 4 -3.13 -0.25 -15.09
N LEU A 5 -2.46 0.74 -15.68
CA LEU A 5 -1.02 0.69 -15.96
C LEU A 5 -0.21 0.45 -14.68
N LEU A 6 -0.45 1.23 -13.61
CA LEU A 6 0.25 1.05 -12.34
C LEU A 6 -0.02 -0.32 -11.72
N SER A 7 -1.26 -0.81 -11.78
CA SER A 7 -1.60 -2.12 -11.23
C SER A 7 -0.95 -3.28 -11.97
N VAL A 8 -0.79 -3.18 -13.29
CA VAL A 8 -0.12 -4.20 -14.12
C VAL A 8 1.38 -4.21 -13.82
N ILE A 9 2.01 -3.05 -13.73
CA ILE A 9 3.44 -2.94 -13.38
C ILE A 9 3.69 -3.48 -11.97
N ALA A 10 2.85 -3.09 -10.99
CA ALA A 10 2.95 -3.58 -9.62
C ALA A 10 2.74 -5.09 -9.53
N SER A 11 1.75 -5.63 -10.23
CA SER A 11 1.49 -7.06 -10.31
C SER A 11 2.67 -7.83 -10.91
N ALA A 12 3.18 -7.39 -12.07
CA ALA A 12 4.26 -8.09 -12.76
C ALA A 12 5.56 -8.08 -11.96
N SER A 13 5.90 -6.93 -11.35
CA SER A 13 7.10 -6.79 -10.52
C SER A 13 7.01 -7.60 -9.21
N ALA A 14 5.84 -7.63 -8.55
CA ALA A 14 5.63 -8.45 -7.35
C ALA A 14 5.68 -9.96 -7.66
N PHE A 15 5.09 -10.39 -8.78
CA PHE A 15 5.19 -11.77 -9.26
C PHE A 15 6.64 -12.15 -9.58
N TYR A 16 7.39 -11.25 -10.22
CA TYR A 16 8.78 -11.48 -10.59
C TYR A 16 9.71 -11.74 -9.39
N ILE A 17 9.42 -11.16 -8.22
CA ILE A 17 10.14 -11.45 -6.97
C ILE A 17 9.63 -12.72 -6.29
N SER A 18 8.31 -12.79 -6.08
CA SER A 18 7.72 -13.78 -5.16
C SER A 18 7.43 -15.14 -5.81
N GLY A 19 7.28 -15.19 -7.15
CA GLY A 19 6.77 -16.35 -7.88
C GLY A 19 5.30 -16.67 -7.59
N ASN A 20 4.58 -15.88 -6.79
CA ASN A 20 3.23 -16.20 -6.36
C ASN A 20 2.18 -15.52 -7.26
N PRO A 21 1.29 -16.28 -7.92
CA PRO A 21 0.27 -15.70 -8.81
C PRO A 21 -0.77 -14.83 -8.07
N ILE A 22 -0.86 -14.89 -6.75
CA ILE A 22 -1.80 -14.07 -5.97
C ILE A 22 -1.64 -12.58 -6.23
N TYR A 23 -0.43 -12.12 -6.59
CA TYR A 23 -0.17 -10.71 -6.88
C TYR A 23 -0.85 -10.21 -8.17
N PHE A 24 -1.34 -11.10 -9.05
CA PHE A 24 -2.21 -10.71 -10.17
C PHE A 24 -3.56 -10.14 -9.71
N SER A 25 -3.98 -10.42 -8.48
CA SER A 25 -5.17 -9.79 -7.90
C SER A 25 -5.08 -8.26 -7.81
N LEU A 26 -3.87 -7.67 -7.83
CA LEU A 26 -3.65 -6.22 -7.90
C LEU A 26 -4.24 -5.61 -9.18
N ILE A 27 -4.29 -6.37 -10.28
CA ILE A 27 -4.91 -5.93 -11.54
C ILE A 27 -6.41 -5.70 -11.33
N ALA A 28 -7.08 -6.57 -10.57
CA ALA A 28 -8.49 -6.39 -10.24
C ALA A 28 -8.75 -5.10 -9.45
N VAL A 29 -7.83 -4.74 -8.54
CA VAL A 29 -7.87 -3.44 -7.82
C VAL A 29 -7.68 -2.26 -8.78
N GLY A 30 -6.78 -2.38 -9.76
CA GLY A 30 -6.59 -1.37 -10.81
C GLY A 30 -7.82 -1.17 -11.70
N ILE A 31 -8.49 -2.26 -12.05
CA ILE A 31 -9.77 -2.26 -12.79
C ILE A 31 -10.86 -1.60 -11.94
N TYR A 32 -10.95 -1.93 -10.65
CA TYR A 32 -11.92 -1.32 -9.74
C TYR A 32 -11.80 0.21 -9.73
N TYR A 33 -10.58 0.75 -9.59
CA TYR A 33 -10.34 2.19 -9.59
C TYR A 33 -10.36 2.83 -10.98
N LEU A 34 -10.39 2.04 -12.06
CA LEU A 34 -10.62 2.57 -13.41
C LEU A 34 -12.05 3.10 -13.56
N PHE A 35 -13.03 2.41 -12.97
CA PHE A 35 -14.45 2.74 -13.08
C PHE A 35 -14.94 3.69 -11.98
N ARG A 36 -14.13 3.97 -10.97
CA ARG A 36 -14.51 4.81 -9.83
C ARG A 36 -13.99 6.23 -9.99
N LYS A 37 -14.81 7.23 -9.66
CA LYS A 37 -14.36 8.63 -9.63
C LYS A 37 -13.18 8.78 -8.68
N SER A 38 -12.20 9.59 -9.08
CA SER A 38 -10.99 9.88 -8.31
C SER A 38 -11.35 10.27 -6.89
N SER A 39 -11.08 9.36 -5.96
CA SER A 39 -11.29 9.54 -4.53
C SER A 39 -9.93 9.52 -3.82
N LYS A 40 -9.89 10.00 -2.58
CA LYS A 40 -8.67 10.00 -1.78
C LYS A 40 -8.06 8.58 -1.64
N SER A 41 -8.92 7.56 -1.64
CA SER A 41 -8.52 6.14 -1.60
C SER A 41 -7.78 5.71 -2.87
N ALA A 42 -8.17 6.24 -4.03
CA ALA A 42 -7.52 5.96 -5.30
C ALA A 42 -6.08 6.49 -5.29
N THR A 43 -5.86 7.71 -4.80
CA THR A 43 -4.51 8.29 -4.68
C THR A 43 -3.59 7.45 -3.78
N MET A 44 -4.09 7.03 -2.61
CA MET A 44 -3.32 6.17 -1.70
C MET A 44 -3.03 4.79 -2.30
N THR A 45 -3.99 4.25 -3.06
CA THR A 45 -3.83 2.97 -3.76
C THR A 45 -2.76 3.07 -4.85
N TYR A 46 -2.72 4.19 -5.58
CA TYR A 46 -1.69 4.45 -6.59
C TYR A 46 -0.30 4.57 -5.97
N LEU A 47 -0.18 5.20 -4.80
CA LEU A 47 1.08 5.24 -4.05
C LEU A 47 1.53 3.84 -3.66
N ASN A 48 0.63 2.99 -3.19
CA ASN A 48 0.96 1.60 -2.89
C ASN A 48 1.40 0.82 -4.16
N PHE A 49 0.76 1.01 -5.31
CA PHE A 49 1.23 0.38 -6.55
C PHE A 49 2.64 0.82 -6.95
N ILE A 50 2.98 2.10 -6.78
CA ILE A 50 4.33 2.61 -7.02
C ILE A 50 5.33 1.97 -6.05
N LEU A 51 4.98 1.90 -4.75
CA LEU A 51 5.80 1.24 -3.72
C LEU A 51 6.04 -0.24 -4.04
N ILE A 52 4.98 -0.98 -4.35
CA ILE A 52 5.07 -2.40 -4.74
C ILE A 52 5.97 -2.56 -5.96
N SER A 53 5.84 -1.68 -6.96
CA SER A 53 6.68 -1.69 -8.16
C SER A 53 8.15 -1.42 -7.84
N ALA A 54 8.42 -0.41 -7.01
CA ALA A 54 9.78 -0.07 -6.59
C ALA A 54 10.42 -1.22 -5.81
N VAL A 55 9.69 -1.83 -4.86
CA VAL A 55 10.15 -2.99 -4.10
C VAL A 55 10.37 -4.20 -5.00
N GLY A 56 9.47 -4.45 -5.94
CA GLY A 56 9.55 -5.52 -6.94
C GLY A 56 10.76 -5.41 -7.87
N ILE A 57 11.16 -4.20 -8.25
CA ILE A 57 12.31 -3.98 -9.15
C ILE A 57 13.62 -3.92 -8.36
N LEU A 58 13.64 -3.18 -7.25
CA LEU A 58 14.84 -2.94 -6.46
C LEU A 58 15.20 -4.12 -5.54
N GLY A 59 14.23 -4.93 -5.14
CA GLY A 59 14.46 -6.07 -4.25
C GLY A 59 15.29 -7.16 -4.91
N LYS A 60 14.96 -7.52 -6.16
CA LYS A 60 15.65 -8.58 -6.90
C LYS A 60 17.04 -8.17 -7.37
N THR A 61 17.24 -6.89 -7.72
CA THR A 61 18.53 -6.39 -8.19
C THR A 61 19.59 -6.33 -7.09
N LYS A 62 19.17 -6.31 -5.81
CA LYS A 62 20.06 -6.19 -4.66
C LYS A 62 20.18 -7.45 -3.80
N GLY A 63 19.54 -8.56 -4.19
CA GLY A 63 19.62 -9.83 -3.45
C GLY A 63 18.96 -9.82 -2.07
N PHE A 64 18.03 -8.89 -1.84
CA PHE A 64 17.25 -8.82 -0.60
C PHE A 64 16.08 -9.81 -0.68
N HIS A 65 15.99 -10.75 0.26
CA HIS A 65 15.07 -11.89 0.12
C HIS A 65 14.18 -12.15 1.33
N GLU A 66 14.60 -11.87 2.57
CA GLU A 66 13.86 -12.34 3.75
C GLU A 66 12.69 -11.42 4.12
N GLY A 67 12.88 -10.11 4.18
CA GLY A 67 11.87 -9.10 4.53
C GLY A 67 11.07 -8.56 3.34
N ILE A 68 11.49 -8.83 2.11
CA ILE A 68 10.83 -8.29 0.89
C ILE A 68 9.50 -8.98 0.60
N VAL A 69 9.44 -10.31 0.69
CA VAL A 69 8.21 -11.06 0.39
C VAL A 69 7.10 -10.75 1.41
N PRO A 70 7.36 -10.76 2.74
CA PRO A 70 6.39 -10.30 3.72
C PRO A 70 5.98 -8.85 3.49
N GLY A 71 6.94 -7.96 3.21
CA GLY A 71 6.68 -6.55 2.93
C GLY A 71 5.75 -6.34 1.73
N LEU A 72 5.98 -7.04 0.62
CA LEU A 72 5.12 -7.04 -0.56
C LEU A 72 3.71 -7.55 -0.25
N MET A 73 3.58 -8.57 0.59
CA MET A 73 2.28 -9.09 1.02
C MET A 73 1.49 -8.03 1.79
N TYR A 74 2.10 -7.37 2.78
CA TYR A 74 1.45 -6.31 3.55
C TYR A 74 1.09 -5.08 2.70
N LEU A 75 1.95 -4.67 1.77
CA LEU A 75 1.64 -3.61 0.82
C LEU A 75 0.45 -3.97 -0.08
N SER A 76 0.38 -5.24 -0.53
CA SER A 76 -0.74 -5.73 -1.36
C SER A 76 -2.04 -5.81 -0.57
N LEU A 77 -1.99 -6.27 0.68
CA LEU A 77 -3.14 -6.26 1.60
C LEU A 77 -3.61 -4.83 1.91
N GLY A 78 -2.68 -3.90 2.13
CA GLY A 78 -3.01 -2.48 2.29
C GLY A 78 -3.69 -1.90 1.05
N THR A 79 -3.24 -2.29 -0.14
CA THR A 79 -3.87 -1.91 -1.41
C THR A 79 -5.30 -2.44 -1.53
N ALA A 80 -5.54 -3.69 -1.14
CA ALA A 80 -6.88 -4.26 -1.08
C ALA A 80 -7.76 -3.59 0.00
N ALA A 81 -7.19 -3.22 1.15
CA ALA A 81 -7.90 -2.46 2.18
C ALA A 81 -8.36 -1.07 1.69
N GLY A 82 -7.65 -0.46 0.73
CA GLY A 82 -8.09 0.76 0.07
C GLY A 82 -9.44 0.61 -0.65
N VAL A 83 -9.65 -0.53 -1.32
CA VAL A 83 -10.93 -0.88 -1.96
C VAL A 83 -12.04 -1.00 -0.91
N VAL A 84 -11.75 -1.69 0.19
CA VAL A 84 -12.69 -1.86 1.31
C VAL A 84 -13.08 -0.52 1.93
N TYR A 85 -12.11 0.39 2.12
CA TYR A 85 -12.38 1.76 2.57
C TYR A 85 -13.32 2.49 1.60
N ASP A 86 -13.07 2.40 0.31
CA ASP A 86 -13.88 3.08 -0.70
C ASP A 86 -15.33 2.54 -0.77
N LEU A 87 -15.55 1.30 -0.35
CA LEU A 87 -16.88 0.70 -0.18
C LEU A 87 -17.57 1.15 1.10
N ILE A 88 -16.87 1.16 2.23
CA ILE A 88 -17.46 1.42 3.56
C ILE A 88 -17.64 2.93 3.83
N LYS A 89 -16.75 3.77 3.30
CA LYS A 89 -16.77 5.24 3.44
C LYS A 89 -16.91 5.76 4.89
N ARG A 90 -16.31 5.06 5.86
CA ARG A 90 -16.24 5.52 7.26
C ARG A 90 -14.87 6.12 7.57
N TRP A 91 -14.84 7.13 8.44
CA TRP A 91 -13.61 7.82 8.89
C TRP A 91 -12.45 6.92 9.34
N TYR A 92 -12.73 5.77 9.95
CA TYR A 92 -11.68 4.86 10.41
C TYR A 92 -11.22 3.86 9.33
N GLY A 93 -11.86 3.82 8.17
CA GLY A 93 -11.59 2.77 7.17
C GLY A 93 -10.25 2.94 6.43
N LEU A 94 -9.60 4.10 6.49
CA LEU A 94 -8.25 4.31 5.95
C LEU A 94 -7.13 3.84 6.90
N ILE A 95 -7.44 3.64 8.19
CA ILE A 95 -6.46 3.20 9.20
C ILE A 95 -5.87 1.82 8.83
N PRO A 96 -6.67 0.79 8.48
CA PRO A 96 -6.13 -0.52 8.12
C PRO A 96 -5.20 -0.45 6.91
N MET A 97 -5.56 0.34 5.89
CA MET A 97 -4.72 0.54 4.70
C MET A 97 -3.37 1.12 5.09
N LEU A 98 -3.37 2.23 5.83
CA LEU A 98 -2.14 2.93 6.21
C LEU A 98 -1.29 2.09 7.19
N ALA A 99 -1.91 1.39 8.13
CA ALA A 99 -1.20 0.50 9.05
C ALA A 99 -0.50 -0.66 8.30
N LEU A 100 -1.22 -1.32 7.37
CA LEU A 100 -0.66 -2.39 6.55
C LEU A 100 0.45 -1.87 5.63
N THR A 101 0.28 -0.69 5.04
CA THR A 101 1.34 -0.04 4.25
C THR A 101 2.57 0.26 5.11
N GLY A 102 2.40 0.77 6.33
CA GLY A 102 3.50 1.05 7.26
C GLY A 102 4.25 -0.20 7.70
N ILE A 103 3.53 -1.28 8.01
CA ILE A 103 4.12 -2.60 8.31
C ILE A 103 4.91 -3.09 7.10
N GLY A 104 4.33 -3.00 5.90
CA GLY A 104 4.99 -3.40 4.65
C GLY A 104 6.30 -2.64 4.41
N ILE A 105 6.29 -1.31 4.57
CA ILE A 105 7.50 -0.48 4.48
C ILE A 105 8.52 -0.87 5.55
N GLY A 106 8.09 -1.11 6.78
CA GLY A 106 8.95 -1.53 7.89
C GLY A 106 9.70 -2.83 7.55
N TYR A 107 8.99 -3.85 7.07
CA TYR A 107 9.60 -5.12 6.66
C TYR A 107 10.60 -4.96 5.51
N VAL A 108 10.26 -4.16 4.49
CA VAL A 108 11.18 -3.87 3.38
C VAL A 108 12.42 -3.09 3.88
N ALA A 109 12.23 -2.13 4.78
CA ALA A 109 13.33 -1.31 5.30
C ALA A 109 14.25 -2.10 6.25
N THR A 110 13.73 -3.11 6.97
CA THR A 110 14.53 -3.98 7.84
C THR A 110 15.61 -4.74 7.07
N GLU A 111 15.37 -5.10 5.81
CA GLU A 111 16.39 -5.73 4.96
C GLU A 111 17.65 -4.87 4.79
N LYS A 112 17.49 -3.54 4.72
CA LYS A 112 18.61 -2.62 4.51
C LYS A 112 19.15 -2.02 5.80
N PHE A 113 18.30 -1.83 6.80
CA PHE A 113 18.62 -1.06 8.01
C PHE A 113 18.43 -1.84 9.32
N GLY A 114 18.16 -3.15 9.26
CA GLY A 114 17.96 -4.00 10.44
C GLY A 114 16.78 -3.55 11.30
N GLN A 115 16.90 -3.63 12.63
CA GLN A 115 15.84 -3.22 13.56
C GLN A 115 15.46 -1.73 13.43
N LEU A 116 16.42 -0.87 13.04
CA LEU A 116 16.14 0.56 12.76
C LEU A 116 15.26 0.72 11.51
N GLY A 117 15.32 -0.22 10.57
CA GLY A 117 14.44 -0.31 9.41
C GLY A 117 12.96 -0.42 9.79
N PHE A 118 12.64 -1.19 10.83
CA PHE A 118 11.26 -1.34 11.29
C PHE A 118 10.69 -0.02 11.82
N ALA A 119 11.54 0.83 12.41
CA ALA A 119 11.16 2.16 12.87
C ALA A 119 10.81 3.12 11.72
N PHE A 120 11.29 2.88 10.49
CA PHE A 120 10.80 3.62 9.32
C PHE A 120 9.33 3.32 9.03
N GLY A 121 8.83 2.12 9.36
CA GLY A 121 7.40 1.80 9.29
C GLY A 121 6.56 2.66 10.24
N LEU A 122 7.14 3.06 11.39
CA LEU A 122 6.50 3.97 12.36
C LEU A 122 6.42 5.42 11.86
N LEU A 123 7.15 5.82 10.81
CA LEU A 123 6.96 7.13 10.17
C LEU A 123 5.58 7.29 9.54
N VAL A 124 4.85 6.19 9.33
CA VAL A 124 3.44 6.24 8.91
C VAL A 124 2.52 6.68 10.04
N VAL A 125 2.92 6.62 11.32
CA VAL A 125 2.11 7.03 12.47
C VAL A 125 1.76 8.53 12.46
N PRO A 126 2.70 9.47 12.26
CA PRO A 126 2.36 10.89 12.07
C PRO A 126 1.38 11.12 10.92
N VAL A 127 1.54 10.37 9.81
CA VAL A 127 0.67 10.45 8.65
C VAL A 127 -0.73 9.94 8.99
N LEU A 128 -0.84 8.82 9.71
CA LEU A 128 -2.07 8.26 10.25
C LEU A 128 -2.81 9.25 11.17
N LEU A 129 -2.10 9.87 12.13
CA LEU A 129 -2.68 10.82 13.08
C LEU A 129 -3.20 12.08 12.37
N ARG A 130 -2.40 12.64 11.44
CA ARG A 130 -2.82 13.78 10.62
C ARG A 130 -4.05 13.43 9.77
N GLU A 131 -4.07 12.24 9.18
CA GLU A 131 -5.15 11.80 8.31
C GLU A 131 -6.44 11.57 9.11
N LEU A 132 -6.34 11.00 10.31
CA LEU A 132 -7.45 10.86 11.26
C LEU A 132 -8.05 12.21 11.64
N TYR A 133 -7.21 13.19 11.95
CA TYR A 133 -7.65 14.54 12.29
C TYR A 133 -8.38 15.22 11.13
N LEU A 134 -7.80 15.18 9.92
CA LEU A 134 -8.41 15.79 8.73
C LEU A 134 -9.76 15.16 8.36
N GLN A 135 -9.89 13.84 8.54
CA GLN A 135 -11.13 13.12 8.24
C GLN A 135 -12.21 13.36 9.30
N ARG A 136 -11.85 13.38 10.60
CA ARG A 136 -12.79 13.74 11.67
C ARG A 136 -13.35 15.15 11.50
N LYS A 137 -12.49 16.09 11.10
CA LYS A 137 -12.89 17.47 10.78
C LYS A 137 -13.83 17.54 9.58
N SER A 138 -13.60 16.72 8.55
CA SER A 138 -14.46 16.66 7.35
C SER A 138 -15.84 16.04 7.61
N GLU A 139 -15.96 15.13 8.58
CA GLU A 139 -17.23 14.50 8.98
C GLU A 139 -18.00 15.29 10.06
N GLY A 140 -17.48 16.43 10.51
CA GLY A 140 -18.13 17.27 11.52
C GLY A 140 -18.18 16.65 12.93
N VAL A 141 -17.30 15.67 13.21
CA VAL A 141 -17.23 14.95 14.49
C VAL A 141 -16.50 15.75 15.56
N GLU A 142 -15.63 16.68 15.16
CA GLU A 142 -15.03 17.69 16.04
C GLU A 142 -15.65 19.06 15.70
N LYS A 143 -16.43 19.61 16.65
CA LYS A 143 -16.75 21.04 16.72
C LYS A 143 -15.67 21.75 17.51
#